data_AF-A0A3P8VPN4-F1
#
_entry.id   AF-A0A3P8VPN4-F1
#
_cell.length_a   1.000
_cell.length_b   1.000
_cell.length_c   1.000
_cell.angle_alpha   90.00
_cell.angle_beta   90.00
_cell.angle_gamma   90.00
#
_symmetry.space_group_name_H-M   'P 1'
#
loop_
_entity.id
_entity.type
_entity.pdbx_description
1 polymer ?
#
loop_
_entity_poly.entity_id
_entity_poly.type
_entity_poly.pdbx_seq_one_letter_code
_entity_poly.pdbx_strand_id
1 'polypeptide(L)'
;MASHSSKVFLCLGRINAIFLGVHKTINGATYTRTLSLNRTAGHKGPSERGGRGSMKNPRRELAEPRTERMSVEQDWTAVYPSAMPFRPNAVPLPVRMGYPVKGGVPPEKQGNLELIKIPNFLHLTPAAIKKHCEALKPFCTEWPSALDTDAKCDQHFPIKVETTDYVSAGPSLRNPSARIVQLRVKLCSLSLDDHARKKFIKLVGNKYCKSSDIVTITTDSCPLRKQNYDYAMYLLTVLYHESWKIEPWEAEKTRADMEEYIWEDSTSQKNILDTLIRMKVAGEGEGDEVKAQLLGRQEVQEYKDSVSRLKNEGESESTMRQYKEAVKKVLSL
;
A
#
# COMPACT_ATOMS: atom_id res chain seq x y z
N MET A 1 5.49 2.11 29.19
CA MET A 1 6.77 2.86 29.17
C MET A 1 6.96 3.42 27.77
N ALA A 2 6.65 4.69 27.57
CA ALA A 2 6.67 5.36 26.27
C ALA A 2 7.95 6.21 26.18
N SER A 3 8.80 5.92 25.19
CA SER A 3 9.97 6.74 24.85
C SER A 3 9.59 7.74 23.75
N HIS A 4 9.41 9.00 24.14
CA HIS A 4 9.30 10.12 23.21
C HIS A 4 10.71 10.51 22.70
N SER A 5 10.93 10.39 21.39
CA SER A 5 12.08 11.01 20.71
C SER A 5 11.61 12.30 20.04
N SER A 6 11.97 13.43 20.65
CA SER A 6 11.86 14.76 20.05
C SER A 6 12.90 14.94 18.94
N LYS A 7 12.50 15.43 17.76
CA LYS A 7 13.42 16.08 16.82
C LYS A 7 12.99 17.51 16.58
N VAL A 8 13.83 18.41 17.05
CA VAL A 8 13.85 19.85 16.78
C VAL A 8 14.41 20.05 15.37
N PHE A 9 13.80 20.93 14.58
CA PHE A 9 14.48 21.60 13.47
C PHE A 9 14.18 23.09 13.51
N LEU A 10 15.22 23.84 13.88
CA LEU A 10 15.41 25.25 13.59
C LEU A 10 15.84 25.37 12.13
N CYS A 11 15.18 26.22 11.35
CA CYS A 11 15.81 26.90 10.22
C CYS A 11 15.15 28.28 10.01
N LEU A 12 15.88 29.31 10.42
CA LEU A 12 15.69 30.69 10.04
C LEU A 12 16.13 30.86 8.58
N GLY A 13 15.23 31.35 7.72
CA GLY A 13 15.54 31.75 6.36
C GLY A 13 14.69 32.97 5.99
N ARG A 14 15.27 34.16 6.17
CA ARG A 14 14.70 35.44 5.75
C ARG A 14 14.72 35.54 4.23
N ILE A 15 13.59 35.85 3.60
CA ILE A 15 13.56 36.43 2.26
C ILE A 15 12.67 37.67 2.32
N ASN A 16 13.29 38.80 2.01
CA ASN A 16 12.65 40.10 1.80
C ASN A 16 11.90 40.09 0.46
N ALA A 17 10.63 40.46 0.48
CA ALA A 17 9.93 40.99 -0.70
C ALA A 17 9.00 42.13 -0.23
N ILE A 18 9.18 43.30 -0.83
CA ILE A 18 8.52 44.58 -0.53
C ILE A 18 7.39 44.79 -1.55
N PHE A 19 6.16 45.03 -1.03
CA PHE A 19 5.00 45.78 -1.57
C PHE A 19 4.53 45.50 -3.03
N LEU A 20 3.25 45.31 -3.38
CA LEU A 20 1.99 45.98 -2.99
C LEU A 20 0.79 45.04 -3.23
N GLY A 21 -0.26 45.16 -2.40
CA GLY A 21 -1.57 44.56 -2.70
C GLY A 21 -2.41 44.27 -1.46
N VAL A 22 -2.84 45.31 -0.74
CA VAL A 22 -3.72 45.19 0.42
C VAL A 22 -5.14 44.84 -0.06
N HIS A 23 -5.46 43.55 -0.16
CA HIS A 23 -6.86 43.09 -0.13
C HIS A 23 -7.22 42.77 1.32
N LYS A 24 -7.84 43.75 1.99
CA LYS A 24 -8.39 43.62 3.33
C LYS A 24 -9.67 42.77 3.24
N THR A 25 -9.56 41.46 3.42
CA THR A 25 -10.73 40.62 3.71
C THR A 25 -11.15 40.87 5.15
N ILE A 26 -12.25 41.61 5.32
CA ILE A 26 -12.88 41.84 6.61
C ILE A 26 -13.63 40.55 7.00
N ASN A 27 -12.92 39.57 7.55
CA ASN A 27 -13.54 38.48 8.29
C ASN A 27 -13.89 38.99 9.69
N GLY A 28 -14.98 39.75 9.79
CA GLY A 28 -15.59 40.13 11.05
C GLY A 28 -16.29 38.93 11.68
N ALA A 29 -15.54 38.11 12.43
CA ALA A 29 -16.16 37.17 13.38
C ALA A 29 -16.83 37.99 14.49
N THR A 30 -18.14 38.18 14.38
CA THR A 30 -18.92 38.93 15.36
C THR A 30 -19.31 37.97 16.47
N TYR A 31 -18.56 37.96 17.56
CA TYR A 31 -19.01 37.31 18.80
C TYR A 31 -19.94 38.26 19.53
N THR A 32 -21.23 37.95 19.58
CA THR A 32 -22.18 38.69 20.41
C THR A 32 -22.08 38.19 21.86
N ARG A 33 -21.30 38.91 22.68
CA ARG A 33 -21.28 38.71 24.13
C ARG A 33 -22.43 39.50 24.75
N THR A 34 -23.47 38.82 25.23
CA THR A 34 -24.50 39.46 26.07
C THR A 34 -23.99 39.54 27.51
N LEU A 35 -23.44 40.69 27.89
CA LEU A 35 -23.27 41.07 29.30
C LEU A 35 -24.19 42.24 29.61
N SER A 36 -25.15 42.02 30.50
CA SER A 36 -25.97 43.07 31.11
C SER A 36 -25.22 43.65 32.31
N LEU A 37 -24.72 44.88 32.19
CA LEU A 37 -24.20 45.65 33.32
C LEU A 37 -25.21 46.73 33.69
N ASN A 38 -25.88 46.54 34.83
CA ASN A 38 -26.66 47.57 35.50
C ASN A 38 -25.69 48.63 36.06
N ARG A 39 -25.91 49.90 35.75
CA ARG A 39 -25.15 51.02 36.33
C ARG A 39 -26.12 52.06 36.89
N THR A 40 -26.00 52.31 38.19
CA THR A 40 -26.79 53.25 39.00
C THR A 40 -26.42 54.71 38.68
N ALA A 41 -27.42 55.59 38.71
CA ALA A 41 -27.34 57.00 38.36
C ALA A 41 -26.73 57.87 39.47
N GLY A 42 -25.98 58.91 39.08
CA GLY A 42 -25.48 60.00 39.92
C GLY A 42 -25.47 61.32 39.13
N HIS A 43 -25.86 62.40 39.81
CA HIS A 43 -26.48 63.64 39.32
C HIS A 43 -25.54 64.78 38.87
N LYS A 44 -26.02 65.64 37.93
CA LYS A 44 -25.94 67.14 37.78
C LYS A 44 -25.48 67.65 36.39
N GLY A 45 -26.30 68.54 35.79
CA GLY A 45 -26.16 69.16 34.45
C GLY A 45 -25.17 70.36 34.37
N PRO A 46 -25.14 71.18 33.28
CA PRO A 46 -26.34 71.79 32.69
C PRO A 46 -26.37 72.03 31.14
N SER A 47 -27.56 72.49 30.71
CA SER A 47 -27.96 73.29 29.54
C SER A 47 -28.01 72.69 28.12
N GLU A 48 -29.23 72.73 27.60
CA GLU A 48 -29.71 72.39 26.27
C GLU A 48 -28.95 73.11 25.13
N ARG A 49 -28.41 72.31 24.20
CA ARG A 49 -28.36 72.66 22.78
C ARG A 49 -28.99 71.51 22.02
N GLY A 50 -30.00 71.83 21.20
CA GLY A 50 -30.85 70.89 20.48
C GLY A 50 -30.10 69.77 19.80
N GLY A 51 -30.07 68.60 20.44
CA GLY A 51 -29.58 67.37 19.87
C GLY A 51 -30.73 66.65 19.20
N ARG A 52 -30.68 66.51 17.87
CA ARG A 52 -31.46 65.47 17.19
C ARG A 52 -31.13 64.15 17.88
N GLY A 53 -32.09 63.63 18.66
CA GLY A 53 -31.93 62.38 19.37
C GLY A 53 -31.50 61.31 18.38
N SER A 54 -30.35 60.69 18.63
CA SER A 54 -29.98 59.46 17.95
C SER A 54 -31.08 58.45 18.22
N MET A 55 -31.96 58.23 17.22
CA MET A 55 -32.94 57.15 17.27
C MET A 55 -32.14 55.86 17.41
N LYS A 56 -32.09 55.32 18.63
CA LYS A 56 -31.60 53.96 18.86
C LYS A 56 -32.58 53.03 18.14
N ASN A 57 -32.17 52.48 17.01
CA ASN A 57 -32.89 51.39 16.35
C ASN A 57 -33.23 50.32 17.39
N PRO A 58 -34.48 49.80 17.43
CA PRO A 58 -34.87 48.79 18.39
C PRO A 58 -33.95 47.58 18.28
N ARG A 59 -33.54 47.04 19.43
CA ARG A 59 -32.66 45.87 19.49
C ARG A 59 -33.39 44.69 18.88
N ARG A 60 -32.81 44.08 17.85
CA ARG A 60 -33.37 42.90 17.19
C ARG A 60 -33.52 41.75 18.19
N GLU A 61 -34.73 41.25 18.35
CA GLU A 61 -35.03 40.07 19.16
C GLU A 61 -34.55 38.79 18.45
N LEU A 62 -34.14 37.81 19.24
CA LEU A 62 -33.71 36.50 18.72
C LEU A 62 -34.95 35.66 18.44
N ALA A 63 -35.01 35.08 17.23
CA ALA A 63 -36.04 34.11 16.91
C ALA A 63 -35.82 32.80 17.69
N GLU A 64 -36.91 32.11 17.99
CA GLU A 64 -36.90 30.76 18.57
C GLU A 64 -36.06 29.79 17.73
N PRO A 65 -35.39 28.81 18.37
CA PRO A 65 -34.62 27.81 17.66
C PRO A 65 -35.54 26.91 16.82
N ARG A 66 -35.09 26.54 15.62
CA ARG A 66 -35.84 25.69 14.69
C ARG A 66 -36.25 24.36 15.33
N THR A 67 -35.51 23.87 16.33
CA THR A 67 -35.81 22.61 17.06
C THR A 67 -37.20 22.56 17.67
N GLU A 68 -37.77 23.68 18.11
CA GLU A 68 -39.12 23.71 18.72
C GLU A 68 -40.23 23.44 17.70
N ARG A 69 -39.94 23.63 16.40
CA ARG A 69 -40.89 23.43 15.30
C ARG A 69 -40.69 22.08 14.59
N MET A 70 -39.74 21.26 15.01
CA MET A 70 -39.43 19.98 14.36
C MET A 70 -40.39 18.90 14.86
N SER A 71 -40.94 18.11 13.93
CA SER A 71 -41.72 16.92 14.31
C SER A 71 -40.79 15.76 14.66
N VAL A 72 -41.27 14.85 15.52
CA VAL A 72 -40.49 13.67 15.96
C VAL A 72 -40.26 12.69 14.80
N GLU A 73 -41.21 12.59 13.86
CA GLU A 73 -41.17 11.68 12.70
C GLU A 73 -40.53 12.30 11.45
N GLN A 74 -39.90 13.48 11.58
CA GLN A 74 -39.31 14.18 10.45
C GLN A 74 -38.15 13.38 9.79
N ASP A 75 -38.03 13.48 8.47
CA ASP A 75 -36.84 12.99 7.75
C ASP A 75 -35.60 13.80 8.14
N TRP A 76 -34.74 13.17 8.95
CA TRP A 76 -33.47 13.74 9.39
C TRP A 76 -32.50 14.03 8.23
N THR A 77 -32.59 13.27 7.12
CA THR A 77 -31.70 13.45 5.96
C THR A 77 -31.89 14.81 5.30
N ALA A 78 -33.11 15.37 5.38
CA ALA A 78 -33.40 16.72 4.91
C ALA A 78 -32.91 17.82 5.86
N VAL A 79 -32.80 17.52 7.17
CA VAL A 79 -32.32 18.45 8.19
C VAL A 79 -30.80 18.61 8.11
N TYR A 80 -30.09 17.50 7.89
CA TYR A 80 -28.62 17.45 7.88
C TYR A 80 -28.10 16.69 6.65
N PRO A 81 -28.19 17.27 5.44
CA PRO A 81 -27.89 16.55 4.20
C PRO A 81 -26.40 16.32 3.95
N SER A 82 -25.51 17.17 4.48
CA SER A 82 -24.08 17.14 4.20
C SER A 82 -23.24 17.46 5.43
N ALA A 83 -21.91 17.28 5.31
CA ALA A 83 -20.96 17.60 6.36
C ALA A 83 -21.05 19.09 6.71
N MET A 84 -21.43 19.38 7.96
CA MET A 84 -21.61 20.73 8.49
C MET A 84 -21.09 20.80 9.93
N PRO A 85 -20.71 22.00 10.41
CA PRO A 85 -20.41 22.19 11.82
C PRO A 85 -21.67 21.98 12.67
N PHE A 86 -21.48 21.56 13.92
CA PHE A 86 -22.59 21.35 14.84
C PHE A 86 -23.40 22.66 15.03
N ARG A 87 -24.69 22.61 14.69
CA ARG A 87 -25.61 23.76 14.80
C ARG A 87 -26.61 23.50 15.93
N PRO A 88 -26.45 24.13 17.12
CA PRO A 88 -27.30 23.83 18.27
C PRO A 88 -28.79 24.12 18.02
N ASN A 89 -29.09 25.08 17.14
CA ASN A 89 -30.46 25.49 16.80
C ASN A 89 -31.17 24.55 15.81
N ALA A 90 -30.46 23.60 15.20
CA ALA A 90 -31.01 22.65 14.22
C ALA A 90 -31.04 21.21 14.74
N VAL A 91 -30.22 20.88 15.75
CA VAL A 91 -30.13 19.53 16.31
C VAL A 91 -31.10 19.41 17.49
N PRO A 92 -32.19 18.62 17.40
CA PRO A 92 -33.24 18.52 18.42
C PRO A 92 -32.86 17.57 19.57
N LEU A 93 -31.56 17.46 19.88
CA LEU A 93 -31.04 16.61 20.96
C LEU A 93 -30.50 17.49 22.09
N PRO A 94 -30.78 17.18 23.37
CA PRO A 94 -30.25 17.91 24.52
C PRO A 94 -28.83 17.44 24.87
N VAL A 95 -27.91 17.53 23.90
CA VAL A 95 -26.50 17.11 24.09
C VAL A 95 -25.77 18.11 25.00
N ARG A 96 -24.98 17.58 25.93
CA ARG A 96 -24.10 18.36 26.81
C ARG A 96 -22.67 17.82 26.69
N MET A 97 -21.67 18.70 26.74
CA MET A 97 -20.27 18.29 26.61
C MET A 97 -19.34 19.29 27.32
N GLY A 98 -18.29 18.77 27.94
CA GLY A 98 -17.30 19.55 28.68
C GLY A 98 -17.14 19.04 30.12
N TYR A 99 -16.00 19.33 30.73
CA TYR A 99 -15.74 18.90 32.10
C TYR A 99 -16.65 19.68 33.07
N PRO A 100 -17.43 18.99 33.93
CA PRO A 100 -18.30 19.67 34.89
C PRO A 100 -17.46 20.32 36.00
N VAL A 101 -17.93 21.46 36.51
CA VAL A 101 -17.41 22.01 37.78
C VAL A 101 -17.77 21.06 38.93
N LYS A 102 -17.03 21.12 40.05
CA LYS A 102 -17.33 20.27 41.22
C LYS A 102 -18.78 20.48 41.66
N GLY A 103 -19.56 19.40 41.68
CA GLY A 103 -21.00 19.44 42.01
C GLY A 103 -21.91 19.99 40.90
N GLY A 104 -21.39 20.22 39.68
CA GLY A 104 -22.14 20.77 38.55
C GLY A 104 -22.43 19.77 37.42
N VAL A 105 -23.13 20.25 36.39
CA VAL A 105 -23.43 19.51 35.16
C VAL A 105 -22.55 19.98 33.99
N PRO A 106 -22.30 19.14 32.98
CA PRO A 106 -21.62 19.56 31.77
C PRO A 106 -22.36 20.72 31.06
N PRO A 107 -21.62 21.64 30.42
CA PRO A 107 -22.20 22.73 29.64
C PRO A 107 -23.18 22.26 28.57
N GLU A 108 -24.20 23.07 28.32
CA GLU A 108 -25.24 22.85 27.30
C GLU A 108 -24.68 22.95 25.87
N LYS A 109 -25.52 22.69 24.87
CA LYS A 109 -25.11 22.77 23.46
C LYS A 109 -24.98 24.20 22.94
N GLN A 110 -25.70 25.15 23.53
CA GLN A 110 -25.74 26.54 23.12
C GLN A 110 -24.39 27.22 23.44
N GLY A 111 -23.69 27.69 22.41
CA GLY A 111 -22.40 28.37 22.56
C GLY A 111 -21.23 27.45 22.94
N ASN A 112 -21.41 26.13 22.89
CA ASN A 112 -20.38 25.17 23.30
C ASN A 112 -19.37 24.88 22.18
N LEU A 113 -18.14 25.37 22.37
CA LEU A 113 -17.06 25.21 21.40
C LEU A 113 -16.57 23.77 21.29
N GLU A 114 -16.68 22.94 22.34
CA GLU A 114 -16.23 21.55 22.28
C GLU A 114 -17.06 20.74 21.29
N LEU A 115 -18.37 21.00 21.21
CA LEU A 115 -19.25 20.37 20.23
C LEU A 115 -18.97 20.81 18.79
N ILE A 116 -18.43 22.01 18.58
CA ILE A 116 -18.09 22.52 17.24
C ILE A 116 -16.80 21.87 16.71
N LYS A 117 -15.85 21.55 17.60
CA LYS A 117 -14.57 20.91 17.23
C LYS A 117 -14.75 19.48 16.73
N ILE A 118 -15.80 18.78 17.16
CA ILE A 118 -16.02 17.38 16.78
C ILE A 118 -16.43 17.30 15.30
N PRO A 119 -15.74 16.48 14.48
CA PRO A 119 -16.24 16.09 13.16
C PRO A 119 -17.45 15.17 13.34
N ASN A 120 -18.65 15.77 13.35
CA ASN A 120 -19.88 15.03 13.60
C ASN A 120 -20.31 14.20 12.38
N PHE A 121 -21.04 13.12 12.64
CA PHE A 121 -21.56 12.18 11.64
C PHE A 121 -23.08 12.31 11.46
N LEU A 122 -23.66 13.47 11.79
CA LEU A 122 -25.11 13.68 11.75
C LEU A 122 -25.70 13.56 10.35
N HIS A 123 -24.91 13.76 9.30
CA HIS A 123 -25.31 13.56 7.90
C HIS A 123 -25.12 12.11 7.42
N LEU A 124 -24.40 11.28 8.17
CA LEU A 124 -24.09 9.88 7.84
C LEU A 124 -24.85 8.92 8.77
N THR A 125 -26.12 9.18 9.00
CA THR A 125 -26.99 8.26 9.75
C THR A 125 -27.28 7.00 8.94
N PRO A 126 -27.61 5.84 9.57
CA PRO A 126 -27.93 4.62 8.84
C PRO A 126 -29.06 4.78 7.81
N ALA A 127 -30.07 5.61 8.11
CA ALA A 127 -31.14 5.92 7.17
C ALA A 127 -30.64 6.71 5.94
N ALA A 128 -29.75 7.69 6.16
CA ALA A 128 -29.10 8.43 5.08
C ALA A 128 -28.24 7.50 4.20
N ILE A 129 -27.43 6.63 4.81
CA ILE A 129 -26.56 5.68 4.10
C ILE A 129 -27.39 4.76 3.21
N LYS A 130 -28.48 4.17 3.73
CA LYS A 130 -29.36 3.30 2.93
C LYS A 130 -29.93 4.04 1.71
N LYS A 131 -30.43 5.26 1.91
CA LYS A 131 -30.98 6.12 0.83
C LYS A 131 -29.91 6.49 -0.20
N HIS A 132 -28.70 6.83 0.25
CA HIS A 132 -27.57 7.16 -0.63
C HIS A 132 -27.11 5.93 -1.41
N CYS A 133 -26.93 4.77 -0.76
CA CYS A 133 -26.54 3.54 -1.43
C CYS A 133 -27.57 3.10 -2.45
N GLU A 134 -28.88 3.21 -2.16
CA GLU A 134 -29.94 2.89 -3.13
C GLU A 134 -29.84 3.75 -4.40
N ALA A 135 -29.58 5.06 -4.23
CA ALA A 135 -29.37 5.97 -5.34
C ALA A 135 -28.05 5.73 -6.10
N LEU A 136 -27.05 5.12 -5.46
CA LEU A 136 -25.75 4.82 -6.05
C LEU A 136 -25.70 3.44 -6.75
N LYS A 137 -26.61 2.51 -6.43
CA LYS A 137 -26.68 1.18 -7.07
C LYS A 137 -26.67 1.21 -8.60
N PRO A 138 -27.39 2.12 -9.30
CA PRO A 138 -27.37 2.17 -10.76
C PRO A 138 -25.98 2.47 -11.37
N PHE A 139 -25.04 3.01 -10.59
CA PHE A 139 -23.68 3.30 -11.04
C PHE A 139 -22.72 2.10 -10.82
N CYS A 140 -23.14 1.08 -10.08
CA CYS A 140 -22.35 -0.11 -9.82
C CYS A 140 -22.59 -1.16 -10.93
N THR A 141 -21.56 -1.94 -11.21
CA THR A 141 -21.64 -3.11 -12.11
C THR A 141 -21.47 -4.38 -11.29
N GLU A 142 -22.19 -5.44 -11.66
CA GLU A 142 -22.04 -6.74 -11.01
C GLU A 142 -20.64 -7.31 -11.22
N TRP A 143 -20.11 -7.99 -10.19
CA TRP A 143 -18.84 -8.70 -10.29
C TRP A 143 -19.03 -10.00 -11.11
N PRO A 144 -18.10 -10.36 -12.02
CA PRO A 144 -18.23 -11.58 -12.82
C PRO A 144 -18.28 -12.84 -11.96
N SER A 145 -19.38 -13.60 -12.05
CA SER A 145 -19.60 -14.86 -11.29
C SER A 145 -18.66 -16.01 -11.70
N ALA A 146 -17.95 -15.90 -12.83
CA ALA A 146 -16.91 -16.88 -13.16
C ALA A 146 -15.68 -16.76 -12.24
N LEU A 147 -15.45 -15.58 -11.65
CA LEU A 147 -14.26 -15.21 -10.89
C LEU A 147 -14.51 -15.22 -9.37
N ASP A 148 -15.05 -16.34 -8.88
CA ASP A 148 -15.38 -16.50 -7.45
C ASP A 148 -14.15 -16.77 -6.57
N THR A 149 -13.05 -17.25 -7.15
CA THR A 149 -11.85 -17.70 -6.41
C THR A 149 -10.60 -17.07 -6.99
N ASP A 150 -9.69 -16.64 -6.13
CA ASP A 150 -8.41 -16.04 -6.51
C ASP A 150 -7.58 -16.92 -7.46
N ALA A 151 -7.67 -18.24 -7.36
CA ALA A 151 -6.99 -19.16 -8.26
C ALA A 151 -7.50 -19.04 -9.71
N LYS A 152 -8.81 -18.84 -9.92
CA LYS A 152 -9.38 -18.60 -11.26
C LYS A 152 -8.97 -17.23 -11.79
N CYS A 153 -8.93 -16.23 -10.90
CA CYS A 153 -8.41 -14.90 -11.25
C CYS A 153 -6.96 -14.95 -11.73
N ASP A 154 -6.09 -15.70 -11.02
CA ASP A 154 -4.68 -15.86 -11.39
C ASP A 154 -4.49 -16.61 -12.73
N GLN A 155 -5.40 -17.54 -13.07
CA GLN A 155 -5.36 -18.27 -14.33
C GLN A 155 -5.74 -17.40 -15.53
N HIS A 156 -6.80 -16.60 -15.40
CA HIS A 156 -7.28 -15.73 -16.48
C HIS A 156 -6.53 -14.40 -16.56
N PHE A 157 -6.08 -13.88 -15.43
CA PHE A 157 -5.43 -12.57 -15.28
C PHE A 157 -4.12 -12.71 -14.48
N PRO A 158 -3.05 -13.25 -15.11
CA PRO A 158 -1.79 -13.53 -14.42
C PRO A 158 -0.97 -12.29 -14.06
N ILE A 159 -1.26 -11.14 -14.70
CA ILE A 159 -0.58 -9.87 -14.46
C ILE A 159 -1.38 -9.05 -13.45
N LYS A 160 -0.73 -8.69 -12.34
CA LYS A 160 -1.29 -7.82 -11.30
C LYS A 160 -0.59 -6.48 -11.32
N VAL A 161 -1.36 -5.41 -11.32
CA VAL A 161 -0.86 -4.03 -11.36
C VAL A 161 -1.28 -3.34 -10.07
N GLU A 162 -0.32 -2.91 -9.28
CA GLU A 162 -0.55 -2.20 -8.02
C GLU A 162 -0.27 -0.70 -8.21
N THR A 163 -1.25 0.12 -7.84
CA THR A 163 -1.17 1.58 -7.87
C THR A 163 -1.76 2.15 -6.60
N THR A 164 -1.17 3.23 -6.06
CA THR A 164 -1.62 3.83 -4.80
C THR A 164 -2.08 5.27 -5.01
N ASP A 165 -3.30 5.58 -4.58
CA ASP A 165 -3.85 6.94 -4.57
C ASP A 165 -3.89 7.50 -3.14
N TYR A 166 -3.55 8.78 -3.00
CA TYR A 166 -3.43 9.45 -1.71
C TYR A 166 -4.43 10.61 -1.62
N VAL A 167 -5.20 10.66 -0.54
CA VAL A 167 -6.17 11.73 -0.27
C VAL A 167 -5.74 12.48 0.99
N SER A 168 -5.41 13.77 0.82
CA SER A 168 -4.95 14.64 1.90
C SER A 168 -5.79 15.91 1.97
N ALA A 169 -5.97 16.47 3.17
CA ALA A 169 -6.60 17.77 3.34
C ALA A 169 -5.60 18.89 2.96
N GLY A 170 -5.92 19.66 1.92
CA GLY A 170 -5.10 20.79 1.48
C GLY A 170 -5.49 21.30 0.10
N PRO A 171 -4.92 22.44 -0.34
CA PRO A 171 -5.21 23.00 -1.65
C PRO A 171 -4.55 22.20 -2.80
N SER A 172 -3.46 21.48 -2.52
CA SER A 172 -2.76 20.67 -3.52
C SER A 172 -3.20 19.21 -3.44
N LEU A 173 -3.61 18.66 -4.59
CA LEU A 173 -3.91 17.24 -4.78
C LEU A 173 -2.68 16.42 -5.21
N ARG A 174 -1.54 17.07 -5.45
CA ARG A 174 -0.35 16.40 -6.02
C ARG A 174 0.36 15.60 -4.94
N ASN A 175 0.56 14.31 -5.20
CA ASN A 175 1.45 13.46 -4.43
C ASN A 175 2.44 12.76 -5.38
N PRO A 176 3.76 12.99 -5.25
CA PRO A 176 4.76 12.39 -6.12
C PRO A 176 4.78 10.85 -6.05
N SER A 177 4.37 10.23 -4.95
CA SER A 177 4.34 8.78 -4.77
C SER A 177 3.22 8.10 -5.56
N ALA A 178 2.20 8.83 -6.01
CA ALA A 178 1.09 8.28 -6.79
C ALA A 178 1.47 7.85 -8.22
N ARG A 179 2.66 8.26 -8.69
CA ARG A 179 3.16 7.90 -10.03
C ARG A 179 3.73 6.48 -10.10
N ILE A 180 4.08 5.88 -8.96
CA ILE A 180 4.76 4.60 -8.88
C ILE A 180 3.78 3.49 -9.29
N VAL A 181 4.22 2.63 -10.21
CA VAL A 181 3.48 1.45 -10.65
C VAL A 181 4.30 0.21 -10.32
N GLN A 182 3.66 -0.82 -9.77
CA GLN A 182 4.27 -2.13 -9.57
C GLN A 182 3.52 -3.16 -10.39
N LEU A 183 4.23 -3.83 -11.30
CA LEU A 183 3.73 -4.93 -12.08
C LEU A 183 4.25 -6.24 -11.47
N ARG A 184 3.34 -7.16 -11.17
CA ARG A 184 3.64 -8.48 -10.60
C ARG A 184 3.13 -9.58 -11.52
N VAL A 185 3.99 -10.53 -11.85
CA VAL A 185 3.65 -11.66 -12.73
C VAL A 185 4.35 -12.93 -12.24
N LYS A 186 3.64 -14.06 -12.30
CA LYS A 186 4.23 -15.38 -12.01
C LYS A 186 4.97 -15.90 -13.23
N LEU A 187 6.19 -16.41 -13.09
CA LEU A 187 6.93 -16.92 -14.26
C LEU A 187 6.26 -18.16 -14.87
N CYS A 188 5.67 -19.03 -14.05
CA CYS A 188 4.91 -20.18 -14.52
C CYS A 188 3.72 -19.83 -15.42
N SER A 189 3.22 -18.59 -15.37
CA SER A 189 2.12 -18.14 -16.24
C SER A 189 2.58 -17.67 -17.61
N LEU A 190 3.88 -17.40 -17.78
CA LEU A 190 4.47 -17.03 -19.05
C LEU A 190 4.88 -18.30 -19.81
N SER A 191 4.65 -18.32 -21.12
CA SER A 191 5.10 -19.41 -22.00
C SER A 191 6.61 -19.31 -22.23
N LEU A 192 7.42 -19.72 -21.26
CA LEU A 192 8.89 -19.73 -21.33
C LEU A 192 9.40 -21.17 -21.35
N ASP A 193 10.42 -21.44 -22.15
CA ASP A 193 11.19 -22.69 -22.07
C ASP A 193 12.25 -22.64 -20.95
N ASP A 194 13.00 -23.72 -20.74
CA ASP A 194 14.00 -23.78 -19.66
C ASP A 194 15.14 -22.76 -19.88
N HIS A 195 15.56 -22.58 -21.13
CA HIS A 195 16.56 -21.59 -21.52
C HIS A 195 16.08 -20.17 -21.22
N ALA A 196 14.94 -19.77 -21.77
CA ALA A 196 14.40 -18.43 -21.61
C ALA A 196 14.04 -18.16 -20.15
N ARG A 197 13.53 -19.15 -19.39
CA ARG A 197 13.26 -18.97 -17.96
C ARG A 197 14.53 -18.68 -17.17
N LYS A 198 15.60 -19.46 -17.37
CA LYS A 198 16.90 -19.25 -16.72
C LYS A 198 17.51 -17.90 -17.12
N LYS A 199 17.47 -17.56 -18.40
CA LYS A 199 17.94 -16.27 -18.92
C LYS A 199 17.13 -15.10 -18.35
N PHE A 200 15.80 -15.22 -18.29
CA PHE A 200 14.90 -14.21 -17.73
C PHE A 200 15.23 -13.93 -16.26
N ILE A 201 15.42 -14.98 -15.45
CA ILE A 201 15.78 -14.86 -14.03
C ILE A 201 17.11 -14.10 -13.87
N LYS A 202 18.11 -14.40 -14.69
CA LYS A 202 19.40 -13.70 -14.70
C LYS A 202 19.26 -12.22 -15.09
N LEU A 203 18.47 -11.90 -16.11
CA LEU A 203 18.24 -10.52 -16.57
C LEU A 203 17.52 -9.66 -15.52
N VAL A 204 16.57 -10.25 -14.82
CA VAL A 204 15.73 -9.56 -13.83
C VAL A 204 16.43 -9.42 -12.47
N GLY A 205 17.30 -10.37 -12.12
CA GLY A 205 18.12 -10.34 -10.90
C GLY A 205 17.27 -10.22 -9.64
N ASN A 206 17.51 -9.15 -8.86
CA ASN A 206 16.91 -8.95 -7.53
C ASN A 206 15.38 -8.72 -7.53
N LYS A 207 14.77 -8.53 -8.71
CA LYS A 207 13.33 -8.30 -8.87
C LYS A 207 12.52 -9.61 -8.88
N TYR A 208 13.19 -10.76 -8.96
CA TYR A 208 12.55 -12.08 -8.92
C TYR A 208 12.66 -12.74 -7.55
N CYS A 209 11.54 -13.25 -7.04
CA CYS A 209 11.48 -14.00 -5.79
C CYS A 209 11.37 -15.50 -6.05
N LYS A 210 12.42 -16.27 -5.72
CA LYS A 210 12.49 -17.73 -5.93
C LYS A 210 11.44 -18.52 -5.17
N SER A 211 11.05 -18.08 -3.96
CA SER A 211 10.10 -18.83 -3.13
C SER A 211 8.65 -18.71 -3.61
N SER A 212 8.28 -17.57 -4.20
CA SER A 212 6.92 -17.31 -4.67
C SER A 212 6.76 -17.38 -6.19
N ASP A 213 7.85 -17.56 -6.95
CA ASP A 213 7.91 -17.53 -8.42
C ASP A 213 7.33 -16.23 -9.02
N ILE A 214 7.45 -15.10 -8.31
CA ILE A 214 6.89 -13.80 -8.72
C ILE A 214 8.00 -12.84 -9.11
N VAL A 215 7.85 -12.23 -10.28
CA VAL A 215 8.66 -11.10 -10.75
C VAL A 215 7.94 -9.81 -10.43
N THR A 216 8.64 -8.86 -9.82
CA THR A 216 8.10 -7.53 -9.49
C THR A 216 8.87 -6.43 -10.22
N ILE A 217 8.21 -5.78 -11.18
CA ILE A 217 8.75 -4.64 -11.92
C ILE A 217 8.14 -3.37 -11.35
N THR A 218 8.95 -2.62 -10.61
CA THR A 218 8.60 -1.28 -10.11
C THR A 218 9.10 -0.21 -11.06
N THR A 219 8.23 0.70 -11.47
CA THR A 219 8.55 1.86 -12.33
C THR A 219 8.10 3.16 -11.68
N ASP A 220 9.03 4.13 -11.61
CA ASP A 220 8.81 5.44 -10.98
C ASP A 220 9.49 6.60 -11.74
N SER A 221 10.05 6.31 -12.92
CA SER A 221 10.89 7.21 -13.71
C SER A 221 10.11 8.34 -14.36
N CYS A 222 8.88 8.07 -14.84
CA CYS A 222 8.05 9.06 -15.53
C CYS A 222 7.15 9.84 -14.55
N PRO A 223 6.80 11.10 -14.86
CA PRO A 223 5.91 11.90 -14.01
C PRO A 223 4.48 11.35 -13.93
N LEU A 224 3.95 10.80 -15.03
CA LEU A 224 2.57 10.29 -15.09
C LEU A 224 2.52 8.79 -14.83
N ARG A 225 1.51 8.37 -14.06
CA ARG A 225 1.23 6.96 -13.79
C ARG A 225 1.03 6.14 -15.07
N LYS A 226 0.31 6.70 -16.05
CA LYS A 226 0.08 6.04 -17.35
C LYS A 226 1.40 5.70 -18.04
N GLN A 227 2.35 6.63 -18.06
CA GLN A 227 3.67 6.42 -18.67
C GLN A 227 4.46 5.32 -17.95
N ASN A 228 4.44 5.31 -16.60
CA ASN A 228 5.10 4.26 -15.82
C ASN A 228 4.46 2.88 -16.03
N TYR A 229 3.13 2.82 -16.23
CA TYR A 229 2.43 1.59 -16.59
C TYR A 229 2.84 1.09 -17.98
N ASP A 230 2.79 1.96 -18.99
CA ASP A 230 3.19 1.63 -20.36
C ASP A 230 4.67 1.19 -20.40
N TYR A 231 5.52 1.85 -19.62
CA TYR A 231 6.93 1.48 -19.48
C TYR A 231 7.13 0.14 -18.77
N ALA A 232 6.37 -0.17 -17.72
CA ALA A 232 6.42 -1.47 -17.05
C ALA A 232 6.02 -2.61 -18.00
N MET A 233 4.97 -2.41 -18.79
CA MET A 233 4.54 -3.35 -19.82
C MET A 233 5.58 -3.51 -20.94
N TYR A 234 6.20 -2.41 -21.36
CA TYR A 234 7.32 -2.45 -22.31
C TYR A 234 8.50 -3.26 -21.77
N LEU A 235 8.93 -3.03 -20.53
CA LEU A 235 10.02 -3.78 -19.90
C LEU A 235 9.71 -5.28 -19.82
N LEU A 236 8.49 -5.65 -19.44
CA LEU A 236 8.07 -7.04 -19.43
C LEU A 236 8.15 -7.68 -20.82
N THR A 237 7.71 -6.95 -21.85
CA THR A 237 7.73 -7.42 -23.25
C THR A 237 9.16 -7.60 -23.76
N VAL A 238 10.03 -6.62 -23.52
CA VAL A 238 11.44 -6.70 -23.93
C VAL A 238 12.14 -7.84 -23.21
N LEU A 239 11.96 -7.98 -21.89
CA LEU A 239 12.54 -9.08 -21.12
C LEU A 239 12.09 -10.44 -21.65
N TYR A 240 10.81 -10.58 -21.99
CA TYR A 240 10.29 -11.81 -22.58
C TYR A 240 10.99 -12.11 -23.92
N HIS A 241 11.00 -11.15 -24.85
CA HIS A 241 11.57 -11.36 -26.19
C HIS A 241 13.10 -11.58 -26.17
N GLU A 242 13.83 -10.85 -25.33
CA GLU A 242 15.28 -11.02 -25.18
C GLU A 242 15.66 -12.35 -24.50
N SER A 243 14.77 -12.89 -23.67
CA SER A 243 14.99 -14.19 -23.04
C SER A 243 14.92 -15.35 -24.04
N TRP A 244 14.13 -15.21 -25.11
CA TRP A 244 14.03 -16.22 -26.18
C TRP A 244 15.20 -16.21 -27.16
N LYS A 245 15.93 -15.09 -27.26
CA LYS A 245 17.09 -15.01 -28.15
C LYS A 245 18.25 -15.79 -27.54
N ILE A 246 18.98 -16.53 -28.36
CA ILE A 246 20.22 -17.19 -27.96
C ILE A 246 21.36 -16.45 -28.64
N GLU A 247 22.21 -15.81 -27.85
CA GLU A 247 23.39 -15.10 -28.35
C GLU A 247 24.63 -15.98 -28.34
N PRO A 248 25.63 -15.73 -29.23
CA PRO A 248 26.82 -16.59 -29.34
C PRO A 248 27.63 -16.73 -28.03
N TRP A 249 27.68 -15.68 -27.22
CA TRP A 249 28.40 -15.67 -25.95
C TRP A 249 27.73 -16.55 -24.88
N GLU A 250 26.47 -16.95 -25.06
CA GLU A 250 25.80 -17.87 -24.13
C GLU A 250 26.40 -19.27 -24.17
N ALA A 251 27.08 -19.63 -25.27
CA ALA A 251 27.86 -20.86 -25.38
C ALA A 251 29.13 -20.84 -24.49
N GLU A 252 29.62 -19.66 -24.12
CA GLU A 252 30.79 -19.47 -23.25
C GLU A 252 30.44 -19.57 -21.75
N LYS A 253 29.19 -19.95 -21.42
CA LYS A 253 28.70 -20.05 -20.04
C LYS A 253 29.55 -21.01 -19.21
N THR A 254 30.12 -20.50 -18.12
CA THR A 254 30.94 -21.31 -17.22
C THR A 254 30.08 -22.06 -16.20
N ARG A 255 30.68 -23.04 -15.51
CA ARG A 255 29.99 -23.81 -14.45
C ARG A 255 29.59 -22.95 -13.25
N ALA A 256 30.33 -21.88 -12.97
CA ALA A 256 30.01 -20.95 -11.89
C ALA A 256 28.71 -20.18 -12.17
N ASP A 257 28.35 -20.03 -13.45
CA ASP A 257 27.16 -19.30 -13.89
C ASP A 257 25.89 -20.19 -13.92
N MET A 258 26.06 -21.51 -13.78
CA MET A 258 24.95 -22.46 -13.73
C MET A 258 24.19 -22.30 -12.42
N GLU A 259 22.86 -22.14 -12.54
CA GLU A 259 21.97 -21.99 -11.37
C GLU A 259 21.68 -23.32 -10.68
N GLU A 260 21.78 -24.39 -11.46
CA GLU A 260 21.55 -25.76 -11.05
C GLU A 260 22.84 -26.55 -11.28
N TYR A 261 23.13 -27.45 -10.35
CA TYR A 261 24.21 -28.39 -10.48
C TYR A 261 23.83 -29.47 -11.50
N ILE A 262 24.59 -29.50 -12.59
CA ILE A 262 24.51 -30.53 -13.63
C ILE A 262 25.62 -31.55 -13.34
N TRP A 263 25.24 -32.82 -13.21
CA TRP A 263 26.16 -33.92 -12.94
C TRP A 263 27.10 -34.21 -14.11
N GLU A 264 26.61 -34.01 -15.33
CA GLU A 264 27.33 -34.30 -16.56
C GLU A 264 28.58 -33.41 -16.69
N ASP A 265 29.70 -34.05 -17.02
CA ASP A 265 31.06 -33.52 -17.03
C ASP A 265 31.55 -32.93 -15.70
N SER A 266 30.82 -33.12 -14.61
CA SER A 266 31.16 -32.56 -13.29
C SER A 266 32.45 -33.13 -12.71
N THR A 267 33.04 -32.42 -11.74
CA THR A 267 34.19 -32.92 -10.97
C THR A 267 33.85 -34.20 -10.22
N SER A 268 32.63 -34.29 -9.68
CA SER A 268 32.15 -35.49 -9.01
C SER A 268 32.04 -36.70 -9.96
N GLN A 269 31.61 -36.49 -11.21
CA GLN A 269 31.61 -37.55 -12.23
C GLN A 269 33.03 -38.02 -12.57
N LYS A 270 33.98 -37.08 -12.75
CA LYS A 270 35.38 -37.43 -13.00
C LYS A 270 35.99 -38.21 -11.83
N ASN A 271 35.74 -37.78 -10.61
CA ASN A 271 36.27 -38.43 -9.41
C ASN A 271 35.70 -39.84 -9.21
N ILE A 272 34.40 -40.06 -9.42
CA ILE A 272 33.82 -41.40 -9.28
C ILE A 272 34.29 -42.34 -10.39
N LEU A 273 34.42 -41.85 -11.62
CA LEU A 273 34.97 -42.65 -12.72
C LEU A 273 36.41 -43.05 -12.43
N ASP A 274 37.26 -42.11 -12.00
CA ASP A 274 38.64 -42.41 -11.60
C ASP A 274 38.69 -43.44 -10.45
N THR A 275 37.81 -43.30 -9.45
CA THR A 275 37.73 -44.25 -8.32
C THR A 275 37.29 -45.65 -8.78
N LEU A 276 36.26 -45.74 -9.62
CA LEU A 276 35.75 -47.01 -10.15
C LEU A 276 36.74 -47.68 -11.09
N ILE A 277 37.45 -46.90 -11.92
CA ILE A 277 38.54 -47.39 -12.76
C ILE A 277 39.65 -47.94 -11.87
N ARG A 278 40.09 -47.23 -10.81
CA ARG A 278 41.10 -47.75 -9.88
C ARG A 278 40.66 -49.03 -9.16
N MET A 279 39.39 -49.16 -8.79
CA MET A 279 38.84 -50.41 -8.24
C MET A 279 38.78 -51.54 -9.27
N LYS A 280 38.59 -51.20 -10.55
CA LYS A 280 38.51 -52.13 -11.69
C LYS A 280 39.85 -52.51 -12.30
N VAL A 281 40.92 -51.71 -12.14
CA VAL A 281 42.28 -51.95 -12.67
C VAL A 281 42.94 -53.23 -12.10
N ALA A 282 42.22 -54.02 -11.31
CA ALA A 282 42.48 -55.45 -11.15
C ALA A 282 42.15 -56.31 -12.40
N GLY A 283 41.53 -55.76 -13.46
CA GLY A 283 41.30 -56.43 -14.75
C GLY A 283 40.47 -55.62 -15.75
N GLU A 284 41.09 -55.31 -16.91
CA GLU A 284 40.53 -54.81 -18.19
C GLU A 284 40.39 -53.28 -18.43
N GLY A 285 41.24 -52.79 -19.35
CA GLY A 285 40.98 -51.84 -20.45
C GLY A 285 40.42 -50.43 -20.18
N GLU A 286 41.19 -49.39 -20.51
CA GLU A 286 40.68 -48.02 -20.67
C GLU A 286 39.98 -47.86 -22.03
N GLY A 287 38.67 -47.56 -22.02
CA GLY A 287 37.90 -47.24 -23.22
C GLY A 287 36.61 -46.48 -22.89
N ASP A 288 36.10 -45.68 -23.83
CA ASP A 288 34.86 -44.90 -23.65
C ASP A 288 33.62 -45.80 -23.48
N GLU A 289 33.65 -47.02 -24.00
CA GLU A 289 32.61 -48.04 -23.78
C GLU A 289 32.55 -48.49 -22.31
N VAL A 290 33.70 -48.60 -21.64
CA VAL A 290 33.77 -48.96 -20.20
C VAL A 290 33.21 -47.82 -19.34
N LYS A 291 33.45 -46.55 -19.72
CA LYS A 291 32.87 -45.39 -19.03
C LYS A 291 31.34 -45.39 -19.14
N ALA A 292 30.80 -45.67 -20.33
CA ALA A 292 29.36 -45.74 -20.54
C ALA A 292 28.71 -46.88 -19.72
N GLN A 293 29.35 -48.05 -19.65
CA GLN A 293 28.88 -49.17 -18.84
C GLN A 293 28.93 -48.87 -17.33
N LEU A 294 29.97 -48.17 -16.85
CA LEU A 294 30.08 -47.78 -15.44
C LEU A 294 29.03 -46.73 -15.06
N LEU A 295 28.75 -45.75 -15.93
CA LEU A 295 27.71 -44.74 -15.72
C LEU A 295 26.29 -45.34 -15.76
N GLY A 296 26.09 -46.44 -16.49
CA GLY A 296 24.81 -47.16 -16.55
C GLY A 296 24.46 -47.97 -15.30
N ARG A 297 25.38 -48.13 -14.34
CA ARG A 297 25.11 -48.88 -13.11
C ARG A 297 24.11 -48.16 -12.22
N GLN A 298 23.18 -48.93 -11.65
CA GLN A 298 22.16 -48.42 -10.75
C GLN A 298 22.76 -47.68 -9.54
N GLU A 299 23.87 -48.18 -8.99
CA GLU A 299 24.59 -47.56 -7.87
C GLU A 299 25.11 -46.15 -8.21
N VAL A 300 25.58 -45.94 -9.45
CA VAL A 300 26.11 -44.66 -9.91
C VAL A 300 24.97 -43.68 -10.21
N GLN A 301 23.81 -44.16 -10.65
CA GLN A 301 22.60 -43.35 -10.82
C GLN A 301 22.06 -42.88 -9.46
N GLU A 302 21.98 -43.77 -8.47
CA GLU A 302 21.60 -43.39 -7.09
C GLU A 302 22.55 -42.34 -6.51
N TYR A 303 23.86 -42.49 -6.78
CA TYR A 303 24.85 -41.49 -6.39
C TYR A 303 24.65 -40.16 -7.11
N LYS A 304 24.46 -40.16 -8.44
CA LYS A 304 24.15 -38.97 -9.24
C LYS A 304 22.94 -38.23 -8.65
N ASP A 305 21.85 -38.93 -8.41
CA ASP A 305 20.62 -38.34 -7.86
C ASP A 305 20.85 -37.75 -6.47
N SER A 306 21.60 -38.45 -5.61
CA SER A 306 21.93 -37.96 -4.27
C SER A 306 22.77 -36.68 -4.29
N VAL A 307 23.76 -36.59 -5.20
CA VAL A 307 24.63 -35.40 -5.33
C VAL A 307 23.83 -34.24 -5.90
N SER A 308 23.03 -34.48 -6.95
CA SER A 308 22.20 -33.46 -7.56
C SER A 308 21.21 -32.87 -6.57
N ARG A 309 20.53 -33.70 -5.77
CA ARG A 309 19.66 -33.21 -4.69
C ARG A 309 20.42 -32.42 -3.65
N LEU A 310 21.55 -32.93 -3.17
CA LEU A 310 22.38 -32.25 -2.17
C LEU A 310 22.83 -30.85 -2.65
N LYS A 311 23.19 -30.71 -3.93
CA LYS A 311 23.66 -29.44 -4.50
C LYS A 311 22.53 -28.48 -4.89
N ASN A 312 21.37 -28.98 -5.32
CA ASN A 312 20.26 -28.13 -5.78
C ASN A 312 19.27 -27.77 -4.67
N GLU A 313 18.89 -28.73 -3.83
CA GLU A 313 17.92 -28.53 -2.74
C GLU A 313 18.59 -28.02 -1.46
N GLY A 314 19.90 -28.24 -1.33
CA GLY A 314 20.72 -27.81 -0.21
C GLY A 314 21.06 -28.92 0.79
N GLU A 315 21.84 -28.54 1.80
CA GLU A 315 22.35 -29.45 2.83
C GLU A 315 21.31 -29.65 3.93
N SER A 316 20.77 -30.87 4.02
CA SER A 316 19.85 -31.33 5.07
C SER A 316 20.34 -32.67 5.61
N GLU A 317 19.92 -33.04 6.82
CA GLU A 317 20.30 -34.33 7.41
C GLU A 317 19.84 -35.51 6.53
N SER A 318 18.66 -35.39 5.91
CA SER A 318 18.14 -36.38 4.98
C SER A 318 18.98 -36.50 3.70
N THR A 319 19.36 -35.37 3.09
CA THR A 319 20.17 -35.39 1.85
C THR A 319 21.58 -35.93 2.12
N MET A 320 22.15 -35.61 3.28
CA MET A 320 23.46 -36.16 3.70
C MET A 320 23.43 -37.66 4.00
N ARG A 321 22.37 -38.17 4.64
CA ARG A 321 22.20 -39.62 4.86
C ARG A 321 22.03 -40.37 3.54
N GLN A 322 21.23 -39.84 2.61
CA GLN A 322 21.06 -40.44 1.28
C GLN A 322 22.37 -40.50 0.50
N TYR A 323 23.14 -39.41 0.52
CA TYR A 323 24.47 -39.37 -0.08
C TYR A 323 25.42 -40.40 0.53
N LYS A 324 25.44 -40.51 1.87
CA LYS A 324 26.26 -41.52 2.58
C LYS A 324 25.93 -42.94 2.16
N GLU A 325 24.65 -43.31 2.11
CA GLU A 325 24.23 -44.66 1.73
C GLU A 325 24.52 -44.94 0.25
N ALA A 326 24.35 -43.96 -0.65
CA ALA A 326 24.72 -44.10 -2.05
C ALA A 326 26.23 -44.34 -2.22
N VAL A 327 27.08 -43.60 -1.49
CA VAL A 327 28.54 -43.79 -1.54
C VAL A 327 28.95 -45.16 -1.01
N LYS A 328 28.35 -45.65 0.08
CA LYS A 328 28.63 -47.01 0.60
C LYS A 328 28.36 -48.09 -0.43
N LYS A 329 27.23 -48.00 -1.14
CA LYS A 329 26.88 -48.94 -2.21
C LYS A 329 27.91 -48.93 -3.33
N VAL A 330 28.29 -47.74 -3.82
CA VAL A 330 29.30 -47.59 -4.87
C VAL A 330 30.66 -48.19 -4.47
N LEU A 331 31.07 -47.99 -3.21
CA LEU A 331 32.37 -48.46 -2.71
C LEU A 331 32.33 -49.89 -2.13
N SER A 332 31.15 -50.53 -2.08
CA SER A 332 30.94 -51.86 -1.47
C SER A 332 31.38 -51.93 0.01
N LEU A 333 31.05 -50.89 0.80
CA LEU A 333 31.41 -50.74 2.22
C LEU A 333 30.28 -51.04 3.20
#